data_AF-A0A0R2NV13-F1
#
_entry.id   AF-A0A0R2NV13-F1
#
_cell.length_a   1.000
_cell.length_b   1.000
_cell.length_c   1.000
_cell.angle_alpha   90.00
_cell.angle_beta   90.00
_cell.angle_gamma   90.00
#
_symmetry.space_group_name_H-M   'P 1'
#
loop_
_entity.id
_entity.type
_entity.pdbx_description
1 polymer ?
#
loop_
_entity_poly.entity_id
_entity_poly.type
_entity_poly.pdbx_seq_one_letter_code
_entity_poly.pdbx_strand_id
1 'polypeptide(L)'
;MQFLYTTYPTGYRAQDFLTTFSWSNPQIGFVLAVAGITFFIGYLEYMYSFALVIREKSAPYPIWMHTFYFAHDSMGAIVFALTAHQYHNFWFFWAASIALMVWNCFEIFNLYKAIYVERDAIWGHLYADGHTPLAAAWGRVISQIILMITIVNVFRVFMHDPLMFKWFIFTNVLIGVFPGLYWEQRQTQLGASKGLAIVILIGTINSFLPTNMWALTSPMFTWTNNPWFYLMGVVAVIYAARAVWQYDRLPKKPRSLNGKKTIW
;
A
#
# COMPACT_ATOMS: atom_id res chain seq x y z
N MET A 1 -32.27 -7.46 6.58
CA MET A 1 -31.25 -7.08 7.59
C MET A 1 -30.66 -8.27 8.33
N GLN A 2 -31.43 -9.29 8.73
CA GLN A 2 -30.90 -10.44 9.50
C GLN A 2 -29.84 -11.28 8.74
N PHE A 3 -29.92 -11.37 7.41
CA PHE A 3 -28.92 -12.01 6.54
C PHE A 3 -27.55 -11.29 6.55
N LEU A 4 -27.53 -9.96 6.72
CA LEU A 4 -26.29 -9.17 6.80
C LEU A 4 -25.48 -9.53 8.06
N TYR A 5 -26.14 -9.92 9.16
CA TYR A 5 -25.48 -10.21 10.43
C TYR A 5 -25.17 -11.69 10.66
N THR A 6 -25.83 -12.59 9.93
CA THR A 6 -25.71 -14.05 10.12
C THR A 6 -24.68 -14.73 9.19
N THR A 7 -24.19 -14.01 8.19
CA THR A 7 -23.31 -14.54 7.13
C THR A 7 -21.93 -13.88 7.12
N TYR A 8 -21.44 -13.42 8.28
CA TYR A 8 -20.07 -12.91 8.35
C TYR A 8 -19.09 -14.08 8.24
N PRO A 9 -18.16 -14.06 7.27
CA PRO A 9 -17.21 -15.15 7.11
C PRO A 9 -16.36 -15.30 8.37
N THR A 10 -16.22 -16.54 8.82
CA THR A 10 -15.24 -16.88 9.85
C THR A 10 -13.87 -16.43 9.38
N GLY A 11 -13.08 -15.80 10.27
CA GLY A 11 -11.76 -15.30 9.93
C GLY A 11 -10.84 -16.36 9.31
N TYR A 12 -9.85 -15.93 8.55
CA TYR A 12 -8.81 -16.81 8.03
C TYR A 12 -7.88 -17.29 9.16
N ARG A 13 -7.13 -18.36 8.89
CA ARG A 13 -6.21 -19.00 9.87
C ARG A 13 -4.80 -19.10 9.33
N ALA A 14 -3.81 -19.26 10.21
CA ALA A 14 -2.45 -19.54 9.78
C ALA A 14 -2.33 -20.85 8.99
N GLN A 15 -3.18 -21.84 9.29
CA GLN A 15 -3.22 -23.11 8.54
C GLN A 15 -3.51 -22.90 7.05
N ASP A 16 -4.28 -21.87 6.69
CA ASP A 16 -4.57 -21.52 5.31
C ASP A 16 -3.28 -21.19 4.53
N PHE A 17 -2.34 -20.50 5.19
CA PHE A 17 -1.02 -20.20 4.63
C PHE A 17 -0.11 -21.42 4.59
N LEU A 18 -0.08 -22.20 5.66
CA LEU A 18 0.76 -23.40 5.74
C LEU A 18 0.39 -24.39 4.64
N THR A 19 -0.89 -24.56 4.35
CA THR A 19 -1.37 -25.44 3.28
C THR A 19 -1.12 -24.84 1.91
N THR A 20 -1.47 -23.56 1.70
CA THR A 20 -1.35 -22.89 0.40
C THR A 20 0.10 -22.73 -0.05
N PHE A 21 1.00 -22.33 0.85
CA PHE A 21 2.42 -22.09 0.55
C PHE A 21 3.32 -23.29 0.89
N SER A 22 2.75 -24.47 1.16
CA SER A 22 3.53 -25.69 1.33
C SER A 22 4.14 -26.11 -0.01
N TRP A 23 5.38 -26.61 0.02
CA TRP A 23 5.99 -27.29 -1.12
C TRP A 23 5.25 -28.57 -1.54
N SER A 24 4.41 -29.12 -0.65
CA SER A 24 3.53 -30.25 -0.96
C SER A 24 2.24 -29.84 -1.69
N ASN A 25 1.93 -28.55 -1.81
CA ASN A 25 0.77 -28.10 -2.58
C ASN A 25 1.05 -28.32 -4.08
N PRO A 26 0.24 -29.13 -4.80
CA PRO A 26 0.44 -29.36 -6.23
C PRO A 26 0.32 -28.09 -7.08
N GLN A 27 -0.33 -27.04 -6.56
CA GLN A 27 -0.51 -25.75 -7.22
C GLN A 27 0.51 -24.69 -6.73
N ILE A 28 1.54 -25.07 -5.98
CA ILE A 28 2.50 -24.11 -5.39
C ILE A 28 3.13 -23.18 -6.43
N GLY A 29 3.48 -23.70 -7.62
CA GLY A 29 4.05 -22.88 -8.69
C GLY A 29 3.10 -21.76 -9.16
N PHE A 30 1.81 -22.07 -9.29
CA PHE A 30 0.79 -21.08 -9.64
C PHE A 30 0.58 -20.06 -8.52
N VAL A 31 0.47 -20.52 -7.27
CA VAL A 31 0.33 -19.66 -6.09
C VAL A 31 1.48 -18.66 -5.99
N LEU A 32 2.73 -19.14 -6.14
CA LEU A 32 3.91 -18.29 -6.09
C LEU A 32 3.98 -17.31 -7.26
N ALA A 33 3.52 -17.70 -8.46
CA ALA A 33 3.44 -16.79 -9.59
C ALA A 33 2.44 -15.65 -9.33
N VAL A 34 1.25 -15.96 -8.82
CA VAL A 34 0.24 -14.95 -8.48
C VAL A 34 0.71 -14.02 -7.36
N ALA A 35 1.30 -14.58 -6.30
CA ALA A 35 1.89 -13.78 -5.23
C ALA A 35 3.03 -12.89 -5.76
N GLY A 36 3.93 -13.46 -6.57
CA GLY A 36 5.05 -12.75 -7.18
C GLY A 36 4.62 -11.58 -8.06
N ILE A 37 3.59 -11.76 -8.89
CA ILE A 37 3.00 -10.66 -9.69
C ILE A 37 2.47 -9.56 -8.77
N THR A 38 1.77 -9.93 -7.70
CA THR A 38 1.20 -8.97 -6.75
C THR A 38 2.29 -8.12 -6.10
N PHE A 39 3.36 -8.75 -5.60
CA PHE A 39 4.51 -8.03 -5.04
C PHE A 39 5.23 -7.20 -6.10
N PHE A 40 5.43 -7.73 -7.31
CA PHE A 40 6.11 -7.03 -8.40
C PHE A 40 5.41 -5.72 -8.77
N ILE A 41 4.07 -5.72 -8.83
CA ILE A 41 3.31 -4.50 -9.09
C ILE A 41 3.54 -3.46 -7.98
N GLY A 42 3.48 -3.87 -6.72
CA GLY A 42 3.83 -2.97 -5.60
C GLY A 42 5.25 -2.41 -5.74
N TYR A 43 6.21 -3.20 -6.21
CA TYR A 43 7.60 -2.72 -6.39
C TYR A 43 7.67 -1.66 -7.49
N LEU A 44 6.92 -1.83 -8.57
CA LEU A 44 6.82 -0.83 -9.64
C LEU A 44 6.24 0.49 -9.12
N GLU A 45 5.20 0.45 -8.28
CA GLU A 45 4.60 1.64 -7.67
C GLU A 45 5.63 2.44 -6.86
N TYR A 46 6.49 1.78 -6.09
CA TYR A 46 7.57 2.44 -5.35
C TYR A 46 8.71 2.92 -6.23
N MET A 47 9.07 2.16 -7.28
CA MET A 47 10.08 2.61 -8.26
C MET A 47 9.66 3.93 -8.91
N TYR A 48 8.37 4.08 -9.24
CA TYR A 48 7.83 5.36 -9.71
C TYR A 48 7.90 6.44 -8.63
N SER A 49 7.51 6.15 -7.39
CA SER A 49 7.62 7.11 -6.27
C SER A 49 9.03 7.65 -6.12
N PHE A 50 10.03 6.76 -6.09
CA PHE A 50 11.44 7.14 -5.96
C PHE A 50 11.92 7.96 -7.15
N ALA A 51 11.57 7.53 -8.36
CA ALA A 51 11.96 8.24 -9.56
C ALA A 51 11.38 9.67 -9.58
N LEU A 52 10.11 9.82 -9.21
CA LEU A 52 9.41 11.10 -9.12
C LEU A 52 10.03 12.01 -8.05
N VAL A 53 10.21 11.54 -6.82
CA VAL A 53 10.79 12.38 -5.77
C VAL A 53 12.25 12.76 -6.03
N ILE A 54 13.04 11.88 -6.67
CA ILE A 54 14.43 12.18 -7.01
C ILE A 54 14.52 13.23 -8.12
N ARG A 55 13.74 13.08 -9.20
CA ARG A 55 13.80 13.93 -10.39
C ARG A 55 12.96 15.20 -10.29
N GLU A 56 11.76 15.08 -9.72
CA GLU A 56 10.74 16.12 -9.69
C GLU A 56 10.57 16.76 -8.31
N LYS A 57 11.28 16.26 -7.30
CA LYS A 57 11.22 16.76 -5.91
C LYS A 57 9.81 16.73 -5.34
N SER A 58 9.01 15.78 -5.81
CA SER A 58 7.63 15.62 -5.39
C SER A 58 7.22 14.16 -5.52
N ALA A 59 6.76 13.58 -4.42
CA ALA A 59 6.28 12.21 -4.34
C ALA A 59 4.81 12.10 -4.81
N PRO A 60 4.41 10.93 -5.32
CA PRO A 60 3.04 10.69 -5.76
C PRO A 60 2.07 10.39 -4.64
N TYR A 61 2.53 10.15 -3.41
CA TYR A 61 1.68 9.72 -2.31
C TYR A 61 1.68 10.77 -1.20
N PRO A 62 0.52 10.99 -0.55
CA PRO A 62 0.44 11.88 0.61
C PRO A 62 1.24 11.29 1.78
N ILE A 63 1.83 12.16 2.60
CA ILE A 63 2.70 11.77 3.73
C ILE A 63 2.05 10.81 4.72
N TRP A 64 0.72 10.89 4.90
CA TRP A 64 0.01 10.00 5.80
C TRP A 64 0.02 8.55 5.31
N MET A 65 0.08 8.30 4.00
CA MET A 65 0.20 6.95 3.46
C MET A 65 1.55 6.36 3.83
N HIS A 66 2.63 7.15 3.75
CA HIS A 66 3.96 6.68 4.11
C HIS A 66 4.10 6.33 5.60
N THR A 67 3.57 7.18 6.47
CA THR A 67 3.56 6.89 7.91
C THR A 67 2.66 5.71 8.27
N PHE A 68 1.53 5.54 7.55
CA PHE A 68 0.66 4.37 7.69
C PHE A 68 1.34 3.09 7.21
N TYR A 69 1.94 3.08 6.02
CA TYR A 69 2.66 1.92 5.47
C TYR A 69 3.87 1.55 6.32
N PHE A 70 4.63 2.52 6.83
CA PHE A 70 5.71 2.23 7.77
C PHE A 70 5.22 1.52 9.03
N ALA A 71 4.13 2.01 9.64
CA ALA A 71 3.54 1.38 10.82
C ALA A 71 2.99 -0.02 10.52
N HIS A 72 2.30 -0.15 9.38
CA HIS A 72 1.72 -1.39 8.89
C HIS A 72 2.79 -2.45 8.62
N ASP A 73 3.81 -2.13 7.82
CA ASP A 73 4.85 -3.06 7.39
C ASP A 73 5.77 -3.43 8.56
N SER A 74 6.07 -2.49 9.45
CA SER A 74 6.78 -2.77 10.71
C SER A 74 6.04 -3.80 11.56
N MET A 75 4.74 -3.61 11.74
CA MET A 75 3.93 -4.56 12.52
C MET A 75 3.80 -5.89 11.78
N GLY A 76 3.59 -5.88 10.47
CA GLY A 76 3.51 -7.09 9.65
C GLY A 76 4.80 -7.91 9.70
N ALA A 77 5.97 -7.25 9.64
CA ALA A 77 7.26 -7.90 9.75
C ALA A 77 7.41 -8.64 11.09
N ILE A 78 7.02 -7.98 12.19
CA ILE A 78 7.04 -8.58 13.54
C ILE A 78 6.05 -9.75 13.62
N VAL A 79 4.81 -9.57 13.17
CA VAL A 79 3.77 -10.61 13.21
C VAL A 79 4.21 -11.84 12.43
N PHE A 80 4.75 -11.67 11.22
CA PHE A 80 5.21 -12.80 10.42
C PHE A 80 6.46 -13.46 11.01
N ALA A 81 7.41 -12.73 11.58
CA ALA A 81 8.56 -13.34 12.28
C ALA A 81 8.10 -14.20 13.46
N LEU A 82 7.20 -13.69 14.30
CA LEU A 82 6.63 -14.44 15.43
C LEU A 82 5.83 -15.65 14.96
N THR A 83 5.07 -15.51 13.87
CA THR A 83 4.32 -16.62 13.27
C THR A 83 5.26 -17.67 12.69
N ALA A 84 6.37 -17.27 12.07
CA ALA A 84 7.38 -18.21 11.58
C ALA A 84 7.91 -19.07 12.73
N HIS A 85 8.25 -18.46 13.87
CA HIS A 85 8.68 -19.19 15.06
C HIS A 85 7.59 -20.12 15.61
N GLN A 86 6.33 -19.66 15.67
CA GLN A 86 5.21 -20.47 16.16
C GLN A 86 4.97 -21.72 15.29
N TYR A 87 5.20 -21.63 13.98
CA TYR A 87 4.96 -22.72 13.03
C TYR A 87 6.26 -23.31 12.49
N HIS A 88 7.20 -23.64 13.39
CA HIS A 88 8.42 -24.41 13.11
C HIS A 88 9.32 -23.81 12.00
N ASN A 89 9.48 -22.49 11.98
CA ASN A 89 10.26 -21.74 11.00
C ASN A 89 9.76 -21.91 9.55
N PHE A 90 8.43 -21.97 9.37
CA PHE A 90 7.85 -22.06 8.03
C PHE A 90 8.35 -20.92 7.11
N TRP A 91 8.91 -21.32 5.97
CA TRP A 91 9.69 -20.45 5.10
C TRP A 91 8.94 -19.19 4.62
N PHE A 92 7.64 -19.33 4.33
CA PHE A 92 6.82 -18.25 3.78
C PHE A 92 6.73 -17.08 4.75
N PHE A 93 6.58 -17.35 6.04
CA PHE A 93 6.48 -16.30 7.05
C PHE A 93 7.82 -15.57 7.24
N TRP A 94 8.96 -16.28 7.15
CA TRP A 94 10.26 -15.62 7.11
C TRP A 94 10.43 -14.75 5.86
N ALA A 95 10.09 -15.28 4.68
CA ALA A 95 10.16 -14.55 3.43
C ALA A 95 9.29 -13.29 3.46
N ALA A 96 8.04 -13.38 3.95
CA ALA A 96 7.13 -12.25 4.10
C ALA A 96 7.66 -11.22 5.10
N SER A 97 8.21 -11.64 6.25
CA SER A 97 8.80 -10.75 7.23
C SER A 97 9.98 -9.95 6.65
N ILE A 98 10.91 -10.63 5.96
CA ILE A 98 12.06 -9.99 5.31
C ILE A 98 11.60 -9.04 4.21
N ALA A 99 10.62 -9.42 3.39
CA ALA A 99 10.07 -8.55 2.35
C ALA A 99 9.49 -7.25 2.95
N LEU A 100 8.80 -7.32 4.10
CA LEU A 100 8.27 -6.14 4.80
C LEU A 100 9.36 -5.27 5.42
N MET A 101 10.49 -5.84 5.84
CA MET A 101 11.64 -5.03 6.22
C MET A 101 12.19 -4.23 5.03
N VAL A 102 12.20 -4.81 3.83
CA VAL A 102 12.57 -4.08 2.60
C VAL A 102 11.57 -2.96 2.30
N TRP A 103 10.26 -3.23 2.44
CA TRP A 103 9.22 -2.20 2.31
C TRP A 103 9.40 -1.05 3.32
N ASN A 104 9.75 -1.36 4.57
CA ASN A 104 10.08 -0.33 5.57
C ASN A 104 11.28 0.52 5.17
N CYS A 105 12.31 -0.04 4.54
CA CYS A 105 13.42 0.76 4.02
C CYS A 105 12.95 1.76 2.95
N PHE A 106 11.99 1.36 2.11
CA PHE A 106 11.39 2.25 1.13
C PHE A 106 10.58 3.37 1.78
N GLU A 107 9.87 3.05 2.84
CA GLU A 107 9.13 4.03 3.62
C GLU A 107 10.05 5.03 4.33
N ILE A 108 11.12 4.55 4.95
CA ILE A 108 12.14 5.42 5.54
C ILE A 108 12.71 6.39 4.48
N PHE A 109 12.97 5.91 3.27
CA PHE A 109 13.43 6.77 2.18
C PHE A 109 12.41 7.84 1.82
N ASN A 110 11.13 7.50 1.65
CA ASN A 110 10.09 8.47 1.30
C ASN A 110 9.85 9.47 2.44
N LEU A 111 9.82 9.02 3.69
CA LEU A 111 9.70 9.88 4.87
C LEU A 111 10.89 10.84 5.00
N TYR A 112 12.11 10.35 4.73
CA TYR A 112 13.29 11.19 4.66
C TYR A 112 13.14 12.26 3.56
N LYS A 113 12.68 11.89 2.36
CA LYS A 113 12.43 12.87 1.29
C LYS A 113 11.32 13.86 1.65
N ALA A 114 10.26 13.41 2.31
CA ALA A 114 9.21 14.28 2.78
C ALA A 114 9.75 15.37 3.72
N ILE A 115 10.66 15.03 4.63
CA ILE A 115 11.25 15.97 5.59
C ILE A 115 12.26 16.91 4.92
N TYR A 116 13.18 16.37 4.10
CA TYR A 116 14.31 17.16 3.59
C TYR A 116 14.05 17.85 2.26
N VAL A 117 13.08 17.37 1.48
CA VAL A 117 12.77 17.88 0.14
C VAL A 117 11.38 18.51 0.08
N GLU A 118 10.37 17.87 0.64
CA GLU A 118 8.97 18.24 0.37
C GLU A 118 8.28 18.98 1.51
N ARG A 119 8.93 19.17 2.67
CA ARG A 119 8.29 19.68 3.89
C ARG A 119 7.54 21.00 3.69
N ASP A 120 8.06 21.89 2.85
CA ASP A 120 7.42 23.18 2.56
C ASP A 120 6.18 22.99 1.67
N ALA A 121 6.23 22.05 0.73
CA ALA A 121 5.05 21.69 -0.06
C ALA A 121 3.97 20.98 0.79
N ILE A 122 4.38 20.20 1.80
CA ILE A 122 3.46 19.44 2.66
C ILE A 122 2.86 20.33 3.75
N TRP A 123 3.67 21.10 4.47
CA TRP A 123 3.28 21.84 5.68
C TRP A 123 3.53 23.35 5.61
N GLY A 124 4.09 23.88 4.52
CA GLY A 124 4.39 25.31 4.40
C GLY A 124 3.18 26.22 4.59
N HIS A 125 1.99 25.74 4.20
CA HIS A 125 0.71 26.44 4.43
C HIS A 125 0.38 26.70 5.92
N LEU A 126 1.09 26.06 6.86
CA LEU A 126 0.93 26.26 8.30
C LEU A 126 1.85 27.36 8.86
N TYR A 127 2.73 27.93 8.03
CA TYR A 127 3.73 28.92 8.42
C TYR A 127 3.57 30.19 7.57
N ALA A 128 3.74 31.36 8.19
CA ALA A 128 3.50 32.64 7.53
C ALA A 128 4.46 32.91 6.35
N ASP A 129 5.69 32.40 6.42
CA ASP A 129 6.72 32.52 5.39
C ASP A 129 6.71 31.35 4.40
N GLY A 130 5.78 30.39 4.54
CA GLY A 130 5.72 29.18 3.72
C GLY A 130 6.82 28.16 4.03
N HIS A 131 7.71 28.43 4.99
CA HIS A 131 8.84 27.56 5.30
C HIS A 131 8.59 26.73 6.57
N THR A 132 8.69 25.42 6.43
CA THR A 132 8.54 24.50 7.55
C THR A 132 9.91 24.26 8.20
N PRO A 133 10.08 24.55 9.51
CA PRO A 133 11.31 24.22 10.22
C PRO A 133 11.55 22.71 10.27
N LEU A 134 12.80 22.28 10.13
CA LEU A 134 13.17 20.86 10.08
C LEU A 134 12.72 20.10 11.35
N ALA A 135 12.88 20.70 12.53
CA ALA A 135 12.45 20.11 13.79
C ALA A 135 10.92 19.89 13.84
N ALA A 136 10.15 20.81 13.26
CA ALA A 136 8.70 20.68 13.19
C ALA A 136 8.28 19.56 12.22
N ALA A 137 8.95 19.43 11.08
CA ALA A 137 8.72 18.32 10.15
C ALA A 137 9.00 16.96 10.80
N TRP A 138 10.14 16.82 11.52
CA TRP A 138 10.44 15.62 12.30
C TRP A 138 9.38 15.32 13.35
N GLY A 139 8.98 16.31 14.15
CA GLY A 139 7.94 16.14 15.18
C GLY A 139 6.61 15.67 14.59
N ARG A 140 6.21 16.19 13.43
CA ARG A 140 4.99 15.78 12.71
C ARG A 140 5.08 14.34 12.20
N VAL A 141 6.19 13.95 11.59
CA VAL A 141 6.36 12.58 11.09
C VAL A 141 6.39 11.58 12.25
N ILE A 142 7.15 11.86 13.31
CA ILE A 142 7.25 10.97 14.48
C ILE A 142 5.88 10.82 15.17
N SER A 143 5.18 11.93 15.42
CA SER A 143 3.84 11.88 16.03
C SER A 143 2.83 11.12 15.17
N GLN A 144 2.89 11.29 13.84
CA GLN A 144 2.03 10.55 12.93
C GLN A 144 2.36 9.06 12.88
N ILE A 145 3.64 8.67 12.94
CA ILE A 145 4.03 7.25 13.06
C ILE A 145 3.49 6.62 14.35
N ILE A 146 3.63 7.31 15.50
CA ILE A 146 3.09 6.82 16.78
C ILE A 146 1.57 6.62 16.70
N LEU A 147 0.87 7.59 16.11
CA LEU A 147 -0.56 7.48 15.86
C LEU A 147 -0.89 6.28 14.96
N MET A 148 -0.20 6.11 13.84
CA MET A 148 -0.43 5.03 12.89
C MET A 148 -0.13 3.66 13.49
N ILE A 149 0.94 3.51 14.28
CA ILE A 149 1.22 2.27 15.02
C ILE A 149 0.06 1.92 15.96
N THR A 150 -0.49 2.91 16.65
CA THR A 150 -1.63 2.72 17.55
C THR A 150 -2.87 2.29 16.77
N ILE A 151 -3.19 2.98 15.67
CA ILE A 151 -4.33 2.67 14.79
C ILE A 151 -4.19 1.24 14.24
N VAL A 152 -3.04 0.90 13.65
CA VAL A 152 -2.80 -0.41 13.04
C VAL A 152 -3.05 -1.52 14.06
N ASN A 153 -2.53 -1.38 15.28
CA ASN A 153 -2.67 -2.40 16.31
C ASN A 153 -4.09 -2.50 16.89
N VAL A 154 -4.74 -1.36 17.17
CA VAL A 154 -6.12 -1.37 17.69
C VAL A 154 -7.07 -2.00 16.67
N PHE A 155 -7.00 -1.59 15.41
CA PHE A 155 -7.86 -2.14 14.37
C PHE A 155 -7.50 -3.59 14.01
N ARG A 156 -6.23 -4.02 14.15
CA ARG A 156 -5.88 -5.44 14.05
C ARG A 156 -6.64 -6.29 15.07
N VAL A 157 -6.79 -5.79 16.31
CA VAL A 157 -7.57 -6.47 17.35
C VAL A 157 -9.06 -6.48 16.98
N PHE A 158 -9.63 -5.32 16.61
CA PHE A 158 -11.06 -5.22 16.26
C PHE A 158 -11.45 -6.06 15.05
N MET A 159 -10.56 -6.16 14.06
CA MET A 159 -10.80 -6.97 12.87
C MET A 159 -10.55 -8.46 13.09
N HIS A 160 -10.04 -8.89 14.25
CA HIS A 160 -9.55 -10.26 14.47
C HIS A 160 -8.61 -10.69 13.31
N ASP A 161 -7.54 -9.92 13.10
CA ASP A 161 -6.64 -10.06 11.95
C ASP A 161 -5.25 -10.60 12.39
N PRO A 162 -5.14 -11.90 12.73
CA PRO A 162 -3.98 -12.44 13.42
C PRO A 162 -2.68 -12.33 12.60
N LEU A 163 -2.74 -12.44 11.26
CA LEU A 163 -1.58 -12.36 10.36
C LEU A 163 -1.58 -11.10 9.50
N MET A 164 -2.38 -10.09 9.84
CA MET A 164 -2.48 -8.82 9.11
C MET A 164 -2.95 -8.94 7.65
N PHE A 165 -3.53 -10.08 7.26
CA PHE A 165 -3.97 -10.31 5.88
C PHE A 165 -5.11 -9.38 5.43
N LYS A 166 -6.01 -8.97 6.35
CA LYS A 166 -7.04 -7.96 6.04
C LYS A 166 -6.40 -6.59 5.85
N TRP A 167 -5.37 -6.27 6.62
CA TRP A 167 -4.58 -5.05 6.46
C TRP A 167 -3.86 -4.97 5.11
N PHE A 168 -3.23 -6.05 4.64
CA PHE A 168 -2.59 -6.08 3.30
C PHE A 168 -3.58 -5.82 2.16
N ILE A 169 -4.83 -6.27 2.30
CA ILE A 169 -5.89 -5.93 1.34
C ILE A 169 -6.22 -4.44 1.43
N PHE A 170 -6.29 -3.90 2.65
CA PHE A 170 -6.59 -2.49 2.86
C PHE A 170 -5.52 -1.59 2.23
N THR A 171 -4.24 -1.95 2.29
CA THR A 171 -3.17 -1.16 1.64
C THR A 171 -3.37 -1.07 0.12
N ASN A 172 -3.84 -2.15 -0.52
CA ASN A 172 -4.20 -2.16 -1.95
C ASN A 172 -5.44 -1.29 -2.26
N VAL A 173 -6.39 -1.20 -1.33
CA VAL A 173 -7.48 -0.22 -1.45
C VAL A 173 -6.92 1.20 -1.38
N LEU A 174 -6.03 1.48 -0.43
CA LEU A 174 -5.49 2.82 -0.24
C LEU A 174 -4.73 3.30 -1.49
N ILE A 175 -3.88 2.44 -2.06
CA ILE A 175 -3.10 2.80 -3.26
C ILE A 175 -3.99 2.95 -4.49
N GLY A 176 -5.08 2.18 -4.61
CA GLY A 176 -6.04 2.33 -5.69
C GLY A 176 -6.85 3.64 -5.64
N VAL A 177 -7.03 4.21 -4.45
CA VAL A 177 -7.96 5.34 -4.23
C VAL A 177 -7.24 6.68 -4.02
N PHE A 178 -6.32 6.74 -3.07
CA PHE A 178 -5.83 8.01 -2.55
C PHE A 178 -4.78 8.73 -3.41
N PRO A 179 -3.89 8.07 -4.15
CA PRO A 179 -2.93 8.76 -5.03
C PRO A 179 -3.62 9.67 -6.04
N GLY A 180 -4.66 9.19 -6.73
CA GLY A 180 -5.42 10.00 -7.69
C GLY A 180 -6.06 11.24 -7.05
N LEU A 181 -6.71 11.06 -5.90
CA LEU A 181 -7.30 12.17 -5.13
C LEU A 181 -6.25 13.18 -4.66
N TYR A 182 -5.08 12.69 -4.26
CA TYR A 182 -3.97 13.54 -3.85
C TYR A 182 -3.39 14.35 -5.02
N TRP A 183 -3.29 13.77 -6.22
CA TRP A 183 -2.84 14.50 -7.41
C TRP A 183 -3.82 15.60 -7.81
N GLU A 184 -5.13 15.34 -7.66
CA GLU A 184 -6.16 16.36 -7.83
C GLU A 184 -6.06 17.45 -6.79
N GLN A 185 -5.87 17.12 -5.51
CA GLN A 185 -5.71 18.13 -4.47
C GLN A 185 -4.55 19.09 -4.78
N ARG A 186 -3.46 18.59 -5.38
CA ARG A 186 -2.31 19.41 -5.78
C ARG A 186 -2.51 20.18 -7.08
N GLN A 187 -3.54 19.86 -7.86
CA GLN A 187 -3.86 20.52 -9.14
C GLN A 187 -2.66 20.58 -10.10
N THR A 188 -1.84 19.54 -10.15
CA THR A 188 -0.66 19.47 -11.03
C THR A 188 -0.25 18.04 -11.33
N GLN A 189 0.35 17.81 -12.50
CA GLN A 189 1.00 16.53 -12.83
C GLN A 189 2.38 16.37 -12.16
N LEU A 190 2.93 17.42 -11.54
CA LEU A 190 4.23 17.34 -10.89
C LEU A 190 4.21 16.30 -9.75
N GLY A 191 5.18 15.38 -9.74
CA GLY A 191 5.18 14.29 -8.78
C GLY A 191 4.09 13.24 -9.01
N ALA A 192 3.53 13.16 -10.22
CA ALA A 192 2.65 12.08 -10.67
C ALA A 192 3.02 11.68 -12.11
N SER A 193 2.71 10.46 -12.53
CA SER A 193 2.92 10.01 -13.91
C SER A 193 1.75 9.17 -14.41
N LYS A 194 1.51 9.19 -15.71
CA LYS A 194 0.51 8.33 -16.35
C LYS A 194 0.92 6.87 -16.24
N GLY A 195 2.22 6.60 -16.37
CA GLY A 195 2.78 5.26 -16.13
C GLY A 195 2.41 4.73 -14.74
N LEU A 196 2.60 5.54 -13.69
CA LEU A 196 2.22 5.16 -12.33
C LEU A 196 0.70 4.95 -12.19
N ALA A 197 -0.12 5.83 -12.75
CA ALA A 197 -1.57 5.69 -12.72
C ALA A 197 -2.04 4.36 -13.35
N ILE A 198 -1.43 3.96 -14.46
CA ILE A 198 -1.70 2.68 -15.12
C ILE A 198 -1.26 1.50 -14.25
N VAL A 199 -0.07 1.57 -13.65
CA VAL A 199 0.43 0.52 -12.74
C VAL A 199 -0.53 0.33 -11.57
N ILE A 200 -0.96 1.42 -10.92
CA ILE A 200 -1.93 1.39 -9.81
C ILE A 200 -3.25 0.74 -10.27
N LEU A 201 -3.75 1.08 -11.46
CA LEU A 201 -4.97 0.47 -12.00
C LEU A 201 -4.80 -1.04 -12.19
N ILE A 202 -3.69 -1.48 -12.79
CA ILE A 202 -3.40 -2.91 -12.99
C ILE A 202 -3.26 -3.63 -11.65
N GLY A 203 -2.54 -3.03 -10.69
CA GLY A 203 -2.37 -3.57 -9.33
C GLY A 203 -3.69 -3.70 -8.58
N THR A 204 -4.54 -2.69 -8.70
CA THR A 204 -5.87 -2.71 -8.10
C THR A 204 -6.74 -3.80 -8.72
N ILE A 205 -6.77 -3.94 -10.06
CA ILE A 205 -7.49 -5.03 -10.72
C ILE A 205 -6.97 -6.38 -10.26
N ASN A 206 -5.65 -6.59 -10.31
CA ASN A 206 -5.00 -7.84 -9.91
C ASN A 206 -5.36 -8.24 -8.46
N SER A 207 -5.41 -7.27 -7.54
CA SER A 207 -5.70 -7.49 -6.13
C SER A 207 -7.12 -8.02 -5.86
N PHE A 208 -8.06 -7.79 -6.77
CA PHE A 208 -9.48 -8.13 -6.61
C PHE A 208 -10.03 -9.07 -7.69
N LEU A 209 -9.17 -9.65 -8.54
CA LEU A 209 -9.57 -10.77 -9.42
C LEU A 209 -9.97 -11.99 -8.56
N PRO A 210 -10.91 -12.86 -8.99
CA PRO A 210 -11.25 -14.07 -8.22
C PRO A 210 -10.06 -15.01 -7.95
N THR A 211 -9.02 -14.94 -8.78
CA THR A 211 -7.77 -15.70 -8.64
C THR A 211 -6.65 -14.89 -7.98
N ASN A 212 -6.97 -13.85 -7.21
CA ASN A 212 -5.98 -13.07 -6.47
C ASN A 212 -5.32 -13.90 -5.35
N MET A 213 -4.16 -13.45 -4.86
CA MET A 213 -3.42 -14.19 -3.83
C MET A 213 -4.21 -14.39 -2.53
N TRP A 214 -5.11 -13.47 -2.16
CA TRP A 214 -5.91 -13.54 -0.95
C TRP A 214 -6.93 -14.68 -1.03
N ALA A 215 -7.67 -14.77 -2.14
CA ALA A 215 -8.67 -15.80 -2.42
C ALA A 215 -8.04 -17.18 -2.63
N LEU A 216 -6.83 -17.23 -3.19
CA LEU A 216 -6.05 -18.47 -3.29
C LEU A 216 -5.56 -18.96 -1.94
N THR A 217 -5.29 -18.04 -1.00
CA THR A 217 -4.76 -18.40 0.32
C THR A 217 -5.86 -18.82 1.27
N SER A 218 -6.97 -18.07 1.36
CA SER A 218 -8.04 -18.37 2.30
C SER A 218 -9.42 -18.28 1.68
N PRO A 219 -10.32 -19.25 1.95
CA PRO A 219 -11.71 -19.20 1.52
C PRO A 219 -12.44 -17.93 1.97
N MET A 220 -11.98 -17.25 3.02
CA MET A 220 -12.53 -15.99 3.50
C MET A 220 -12.62 -14.91 2.40
N PHE A 221 -11.73 -14.92 1.42
CA PHE A 221 -11.66 -13.88 0.37
C PHE A 221 -12.26 -14.33 -0.96
N THR A 222 -13.02 -15.43 -0.96
CA THR A 222 -13.77 -15.89 -2.15
C THR A 222 -15.09 -15.14 -2.28
N TRP A 223 -15.59 -15.03 -3.52
CA TRP A 223 -16.83 -14.29 -3.79
C TRP A 223 -18.02 -14.84 -3.00
N THR A 224 -18.08 -16.16 -2.86
CA THR A 224 -19.16 -16.86 -2.15
C THR A 224 -19.16 -16.55 -0.65
N ASN A 225 -17.98 -16.40 -0.04
CA ASN A 225 -17.86 -16.21 1.41
C ASN A 225 -17.77 -14.73 1.81
N ASN A 226 -17.28 -13.86 0.92
CA ASN A 226 -17.11 -12.43 1.21
C ASN A 226 -17.30 -11.57 -0.05
N PRO A 227 -18.55 -11.34 -0.49
CA PRO A 227 -18.82 -10.48 -1.64
C PRO A 227 -18.37 -9.02 -1.40
N TRP A 228 -18.33 -8.55 -0.15
CA TRP A 228 -17.89 -7.20 0.19
C TRP A 228 -16.42 -6.93 -0.17
N PHE A 229 -15.56 -7.94 -0.09
CA PHE A 229 -14.18 -7.83 -0.54
C PHE A 229 -14.09 -7.43 -2.03
N TYR A 230 -14.92 -8.04 -2.89
CA TYR A 230 -14.94 -7.72 -4.32
C TYR A 230 -15.72 -6.44 -4.64
N LEU A 231 -16.79 -6.13 -3.90
CA LEU A 231 -17.49 -4.84 -4.05
C LEU A 231 -16.57 -3.67 -3.73
N MET A 232 -15.77 -3.78 -2.65
CA MET A 232 -14.70 -2.82 -2.35
C MET A 232 -13.69 -2.75 -3.49
N GLY A 233 -13.31 -3.90 -4.07
CA GLY A 233 -12.46 -3.97 -5.25
C GLY A 233 -13.01 -3.20 -6.45
N VAL A 234 -14.30 -3.36 -6.77
CA VAL A 234 -14.96 -2.61 -7.86
C VAL A 234 -14.88 -1.10 -7.61
N VAL A 235 -15.16 -0.66 -6.38
CA VAL A 235 -15.04 0.77 -6.01
C VAL A 235 -13.59 1.25 -6.16
N ALA A 236 -12.61 0.50 -5.65
CA ALA A 236 -11.20 0.85 -5.78
C ALA A 236 -10.75 0.94 -7.25
N VAL A 237 -11.17 -0.01 -8.10
CA VAL A 237 -10.88 0.01 -9.54
C VAL A 237 -11.50 1.23 -10.22
N ILE A 238 -12.71 1.64 -9.85
CA ILE A 238 -13.34 2.86 -10.37
C ILE A 238 -12.50 4.10 -10.03
N TYR A 239 -12.03 4.21 -8.79
CA TYR A 239 -11.16 5.32 -8.38
C TYR A 239 -9.80 5.30 -9.10
N ALA A 240 -9.19 4.12 -9.26
CA ALA A 240 -7.93 3.98 -9.98
C ALA A 240 -8.08 4.32 -11.47
N ALA A 241 -9.16 3.87 -12.11
CA ALA A 241 -9.46 4.20 -13.50
C ALA A 241 -9.75 5.70 -13.68
N ARG A 242 -10.47 6.29 -12.72
CA ARG A 242 -10.69 7.73 -12.66
C ARG A 242 -9.38 8.49 -12.52
N ALA A 243 -8.42 8.01 -11.73
CA ALA A 243 -7.10 8.63 -11.58
C ALA A 243 -6.34 8.68 -12.91
N VAL A 244 -6.38 7.60 -13.70
CA VAL A 244 -5.80 7.55 -15.06
C VAL A 244 -6.44 8.61 -15.97
N TRP A 245 -7.76 8.70 -15.97
CA TRP A 245 -8.50 9.66 -16.79
C TRP A 245 -8.28 11.11 -16.35
N GLN A 246 -8.27 11.36 -15.05
CA GLN A 246 -8.11 12.70 -14.49
C GLN A 246 -6.68 13.22 -14.63
N TYR A 247 -5.68 12.34 -14.64
CA TYR A 247 -4.27 12.72 -14.86
C TYR A 247 -4.08 13.59 -16.10
N ASP A 248 -4.71 13.21 -17.23
CA ASP A 248 -4.58 13.94 -18.50
C ASP A 248 -5.23 15.35 -18.46
N ARG A 249 -6.07 15.62 -17.46
CA ARG A 249 -6.76 16.90 -17.25
C ARG A 249 -6.03 17.84 -16.30
N LEU A 250 -5.05 17.34 -15.54
CA LEU A 250 -4.25 18.16 -14.65
C LEU A 250 -3.27 19.05 -15.44
N PRO A 251 -2.94 20.25 -14.93
CA PRO A 251 -1.91 21.10 -15.50
C PRO A 251 -0.61 20.32 -15.77
N LYS A 252 -0.15 20.39 -17.03
CA LYS A 252 1.00 19.62 -17.49
C LYS A 252 2.28 20.10 -16.80
N LYS A 253 3.07 19.14 -16.31
CA LYS A 253 4.42 19.43 -15.85
C LYS A 253 5.36 19.75 -17.03
N PRO A 254 6.41 20.56 -16.83
CA PRO A 254 7.36 20.85 -17.90
C PRO A 254 8.05 19.58 -18.39
N ARG A 255 8.51 19.55 -19.65
CA ARG A 255 9.24 18.39 -20.21
C ARG A 255 10.59 18.13 -19.52
N SER A 256 11.15 19.17 -18.91
CA SER A 256 12.40 19.12 -18.15
C SER A 256 12.25 19.95 -16.88
N LEU A 257 12.77 19.43 -15.77
CA LEU A 257 12.86 20.12 -14.48
C LEU A 257 14.30 19.97 -13.98
N ASN A 258 14.95 21.07 -13.61
CA ASN A 258 16.33 21.08 -13.12
C ASN A 258 17.32 20.34 -14.04
N GLY A 259 17.19 20.53 -15.36
CA GLY A 259 18.05 19.91 -16.38
C GLY A 259 17.80 18.41 -16.62
N LYS A 260 16.77 17.82 -16.01
CA LYS A 260 16.41 16.40 -16.19
C LYS A 260 15.02 16.25 -16.79
N LYS A 261 14.84 15.26 -17.67
CA LYS A 261 13.53 14.91 -18.24
C LYS A 261 12.56 14.46 -17.13
N THR A 262 11.35 14.99 -17.17
CA THR A 262 10.24 14.58 -16.28
C THR A 262 9.71 13.20 -16.65
N ILE A 263 9.07 12.53 -15.69
CA ILE A 263 8.61 11.14 -15.82
C ILE A 263 7.14 11.12 -16.23
N TRP A 264 6.82 10.55 -17.38
CA TRP A 264 5.45 10.49 -17.91
C TRP A 264 4.83 9.11 -17.71
#